data_AF-A0A259MBT7-F1
#
_entry.id   AF-A0A259MBT7-F1
#
_cell.length_a   1.000
_cell.length_b   1.000
_cell.length_c   1.000
_cell.angle_alpha   90.00
_cell.angle_beta   90.00
_cell.angle_gamma   90.00
#
_symmetry.space_group_name_H-M   'P 1'
#
loop_
_entity.id
_entity.type
_entity.pdbx_description
1 polymer ?
#
loop_
_entity_poly.entity_id
_entity_poly.type
_entity_poly.pdbx_seq_one_letter_code
_entity_poly.pdbx_strand_id
1 'polypeptide(L)' 'GMKLPPNYGVRYTTAFAQVFTDLAEQKQVPLVPFFLEGVGGVPGMMQADGIHPTEAAQEILLDNVWPTLKTML' A
#
# COMPACT_ATOMS: atom_id res chain seq x y z
N GLY A 1 -2.43 -2.14 -4.16
CA GLY A 1 -2.30 -0.76 -4.60
C GLY A 1 -1.24 -0.09 -3.77
N MET A 2 -0.56 0.89 -4.35
CA MET A 2 0.45 1.70 -3.67
C MET A 2 0.16 3.18 -3.88
N LYS A 3 0.54 3.99 -2.88
CA LYS A 3 0.51 5.45 -2.93
C LYS A 3 1.93 5.95 -2.72
N LEU A 4 2.25 7.10 -3.32
CA LEU A 4 3.52 7.80 -3.09
C LEU A 4 3.35 8.87 -2.02
N PRO A 5 4.45 9.31 -1.37
CA PRO A 5 4.39 10.41 -0.41
C PRO A 5 3.96 11.72 -1.09
N PRO A 6 3.40 12.68 -0.33
CA PRO A 6 2.79 13.89 -0.91
C PRO A 6 3.79 14.86 -1.54
N ASN A 7 5.10 14.71 -1.28
CA ASN A 7 6.17 15.58 -1.81
C ASN A 7 6.36 15.46 -3.35
N TYR A 8 5.70 14.50 -4.01
CA TYR A 8 5.70 14.38 -5.48
C TYR A 8 4.58 15.20 -6.16
N GLY A 9 3.71 15.83 -5.37
CA GLY A 9 2.60 16.65 -5.86
C GLY A 9 1.35 15.83 -6.23
N VAL A 10 0.18 16.38 -5.88
CA VAL A 10 -1.13 15.69 -5.93
C VAL A 10 -1.42 15.09 -7.30
N ARG A 11 -1.13 15.82 -8.39
CA ARG A 11 -1.37 15.32 -9.75
C ARG A 11 -0.63 14.01 -10.02
N TYR A 12 0.64 13.93 -9.62
CA TYR A 12 1.46 12.75 -9.86
C TYR A 12 1.08 11.61 -8.93
N THR A 13 0.87 11.89 -7.64
CA THR A 13 0.49 10.86 -6.66
C THR A 13 -0.85 10.21 -6.98
N THR A 14 -1.83 11.00 -7.45
CA THR A 14 -3.14 10.49 -7.89
C THR A 14 -2.99 9.63 -9.13
N ALA A 15 -2.27 10.09 -10.16
CA ALA A 15 -2.04 9.31 -11.38
C ALA A 15 -1.32 7.99 -11.09
N PHE A 16 -0.31 8.01 -10.21
CA PHE A 16 0.41 6.81 -9.79
C PHE A 16 -0.50 5.80 -9.08
N ALA A 17 -1.31 6.25 -8.11
CA ALA A 17 -2.21 5.37 -7.38
C ALA A 17 -3.27 4.74 -8.31
N GLN A 18 -3.77 5.52 -9.29
CA GLN A 18 -4.79 5.08 -10.24
C GLN A 18 -4.35 3.88 -11.09
N VAL A 19 -3.05 3.79 -11.45
CA VAL A 19 -2.51 2.67 -12.24
C VAL A 19 -2.84 1.31 -11.62
N PHE A 20 -2.82 1.20 -10.29
CA PHE A 20 -3.13 -0.06 -9.60
C PHE A 20 -4.61 -0.43 -9.71
N THR A 21 -5.50 0.55 -9.62
CA THR A 21 -6.95 0.34 -9.77
C THR A 21 -7.29 -0.03 -11.20
N ASP A 22 -6.78 0.73 -12.17
CA ASP A 22 -7.01 0.48 -13.60
C ASP A 22 -6.56 -0.92 -14.02
N LEU A 23 -5.39 -1.37 -13.56
CA LEU A 23 -4.89 -2.70 -13.87
C LEU A 23 -5.72 -3.80 -13.21
N ALA A 24 -6.17 -3.61 -11.97
CA ALA A 24 -7.01 -4.59 -11.29
C ALA A 24 -8.34 -4.80 -12.03
N GLU A 25 -8.97 -3.70 -12.47
CA GLU A 25 -10.18 -3.73 -13.29
C GLU A 25 -9.90 -4.35 -14.67
N GLN A 26 -8.87 -3.92 -15.39
CA GLN A 26 -8.55 -4.42 -16.72
C GLN A 26 -8.24 -5.93 -16.72
N LYS A 27 -7.54 -6.40 -15.69
CA LYS A 27 -7.11 -7.81 -15.58
C LYS A 27 -8.10 -8.68 -14.81
N GLN A 28 -9.16 -8.10 -14.25
CA GLN A 28 -10.15 -8.80 -13.43
C GLN A 28 -9.50 -9.57 -12.27
N VAL A 29 -8.56 -8.91 -11.57
CA VAL A 29 -7.86 -9.47 -10.41
C VAL A 29 -8.19 -8.70 -9.13
N PRO A 30 -8.23 -9.36 -7.95
CA PRO A 30 -8.46 -8.67 -6.69
C PRO A 30 -7.40 -7.60 -6.39
N LEU A 31 -7.82 -6.53 -5.70
CA LEU A 31 -6.96 -5.39 -5.34
C LEU A 31 -6.98 -5.14 -3.84
N VAL A 32 -5.80 -5.12 -3.22
CA VAL A 32 -5.58 -4.48 -1.92
C VAL A 32 -5.50 -2.96 -2.14
N PRO A 33 -6.38 -2.10 -1.60
CA PRO A 33 -6.41 -0.68 -1.97
C PRO A 33 -5.10 0.06 -1.69
N PHE A 34 -4.56 -0.06 -0.48
CA PHE A 34 -3.24 0.45 -0.11
C PHE A 34 -2.56 -0.48 0.88
N PHE A 35 -1.41 -1.04 0.50
CA PHE A 35 -0.72 -2.04 1.32
C PHE A 35 -0.08 -1.47 2.60
N LEU A 36 0.42 -0.23 2.55
CA LEU A 36 1.07 0.43 3.70
C LEU A 36 0.10 1.31 4.52
N GLU A 37 -1.21 1.08 4.42
CA GLU A 37 -2.20 1.80 5.24
C GLU A 37 -1.90 1.58 6.74
N GLY A 38 -1.88 2.65 7.53
CA GLY A 38 -1.48 2.58 8.95
C GLY A 38 0.01 2.33 9.23
N VAL A 39 0.87 2.24 8.20
CA VAL A 39 2.32 2.00 8.35
C VAL A 39 3.14 3.19 7.87
N GLY A 40 2.88 3.66 6.64
CA GLY A 40 3.68 4.72 6.01
C GLY A 40 3.66 6.03 6.81
N GLY A 41 4.83 6.47 7.28
CA GLY A 41 4.97 7.71 8.05
C GLY A 41 4.56 7.62 9.52
N VAL A 42 4.22 6.43 10.03
CA VAL A 42 3.90 6.22 11.44
C VAL A 42 5.19 6.01 12.25
N PRO A 43 5.42 6.77 13.35
CA PRO A 43 6.60 6.59 14.19
C PRO A 43 6.76 5.16 14.70
N GLY A 44 7.97 4.60 14.60
CA GLY A 44 8.26 3.21 15.00
C GLY A 44 7.88 2.15 13.96
N MET A 45 7.14 2.52 12.91
CA MET A 45 6.73 1.59 11.84
C MET A 45 7.63 1.64 10.61
N MET A 46 8.54 2.61 10.53
CA MET A 46 9.52 2.75 9.46
C MET A 46 10.95 2.56 9.98
N GLN A 47 11.80 1.90 9.19
CA GLN A 47 13.24 1.76 9.45
C GLN A 47 13.93 3.12 9.42
N ALA A 48 15.22 3.14 9.75
CA ALA A 48 16.01 4.37 9.86
C ALA A 48 16.04 5.22 8.57
N ASP A 49 15.75 4.63 7.41
CA ASP A 49 15.66 5.33 6.13
C ASP A 49 14.32 6.05 5.90
N GLY A 50 13.30 5.79 6.72
CA GLY A 50 11.96 6.35 6.57
C GLY A 50 11.16 5.82 5.39
N ILE A 51 11.64 4.77 4.69
CA ILE A 51 11.04 4.22 3.46
C ILE A 51 10.56 2.79 3.68
N HIS A 52 11.28 1.98 4.44
CA HIS A 52 10.95 0.55 4.61
C HIS A 52 10.24 0.28 5.94
N PRO A 53 9.22 -0.60 5.98
CA PRO A 53 8.58 -0.98 7.23
C PRO A 53 9.51 -1.72 8.20
N THR A 54 9.30 -1.54 9.51
CA THR A 54 9.99 -2.29 10.57
C THR A 54 9.39 -3.69 10.77
N GLU A 55 9.99 -4.48 11.66
CA GLU A 55 9.40 -5.73 12.15
C GLU A 55 8.03 -5.52 12.81
N ALA A 56 7.88 -4.46 13.62
CA ALA A 56 6.62 -4.15 14.28
C ALA A 56 5.47 -3.84 13.31
N ALA A 57 5.79 -3.38 12.09
CA ALA A 57 4.79 -3.09 11.07
C ALA A 57 4.24 -4.34 10.37
N GLN A 58 4.91 -5.50 10.47
CA GLN A 58 4.58 -6.67 9.65
C GLN A 58 3.19 -7.24 9.95
N GLU A 59 2.72 -7.17 11.20
CA GLU A 59 1.36 -7.59 11.57
C GLU A 59 0.29 -6.75 10.87
N ILE A 60 0.47 -5.42 10.83
CA ILE A 60 -0.44 -4.50 10.13
C ILE A 60 -0.41 -4.75 8.62
N LEU A 61 0.77 -5.02 8.04
CA LEU A 61 0.88 -5.37 6.63
C LEU A 61 0.12 -6.66 6.30
N LEU A 62 0.17 -7.66 7.19
CA LEU A 62 -0.63 -8.88 7.06
C LEU A 62 -2.12 -8.54 7.09
N ASP A 63 -2.58 -7.78 8.08
CA ASP A 63 -3.99 -7.38 8.20
C ASP A 63 -4.49 -6.61 6.97
N ASN A 64 -3.64 -5.80 6.34
CA ASN A 64 -3.99 -5.04 5.14
C ASN A 64 -4.17 -5.95 3.89
N VAL A 65 -3.39 -7.03 3.77
CA VAL A 65 -3.43 -7.91 2.60
C VAL A 65 -4.40 -9.09 2.78
N TRP A 66 -4.55 -9.57 4.01
CA TRP A 66 -5.21 -10.84 4.31
C TRP A 66 -6.68 -10.93 3.86
N PRO A 67 -7.54 -9.90 4.05
CA PRO A 67 -8.92 -9.94 3.61
C PRO A 67 -9.07 -10.19 2.11
N THR A 68 -8.12 -9.72 1.30
CA THR A 68 -8.09 -9.95 -0.15
C THR A 68 -7.41 -11.28 -0.49
N LEU A 69 -6.26 -11.59 0.12
CA LEU A 69 -5.50 -12.79 -0.21
C LEU A 69 -6.26 -14.08 0.17
N LYS A 70 -6.94 -14.08 1.31
CA LYS A 70 -7.63 -15.27 1.82
C LYS A 70 -8.76 -15.76 0.91
N THR A 71 -9.39 -14.88 0.13
CA THR A 71 -10.47 -15.27 -0.80
C THR A 71 -9.95 -15.96 -2.08
N MET A 72 -8.63 -16.00 -2.27
CA MET A 72 -7.96 -16.57 -3.44
C MET A 72 -7.37 -17.96 -3.20
N LEU A 73 -7.45 -18.47 -1.96
CA LEU A 73 -6.97 -19.80 -1.54
C LEU A 73 -8.12 -20.82 -1.52
#